data_AF-A0A645F9R8-F1
#
_entry.id   AF-A0A645F9R8-F1
#
_cell.length_a   1.000
_cell.length_b   1.000
_cell.length_c   1.000
_cell.angle_alpha   90.00
_cell.angle_beta   90.00
_cell.angle_gamma   90.00
#
_symmetry.space_group_name_H-M   'P 1'
#
loop_
_entity.id
_entity.type
_entity.pdbx_description
1 polymer ?
#
loop_
_entity_poly.entity_id
_entity_poly.type
_entity_poly.pdbx_seq_one_letter_code
_entity_poly.pdbx_strand_id
1 'polypeptide(L)' 'MNVENVQIIDRAEIPKKNIRPIPVLNMTAAGILGIMIGALIVILIDYLDNTIKTPEDITKYIGMPVIGMIP' A
#
# COMPACT_ATOMS: atom_id res chain seq x y z
N MET A 1 -34.93 -5.03 -49.89
CA MET A 1 -34.85 -3.73 -49.20
C MET A 1 -33.54 -3.09 -49.62
N ASN A 2 -33.60 -2.09 -50.49
CA ASN A 2 -32.44 -1.46 -51.10
C ASN A 2 -32.10 -0.23 -50.25
N VAL A 3 -30.94 -0.24 -49.57
CA VAL A 3 -30.52 0.85 -48.69
C VAL A 3 -29.66 1.80 -49.50
N GLU A 4 -30.32 2.73 -50.20
CA GLU A 4 -29.67 3.86 -50.87
C GLU A 4 -29.65 5.03 -49.89
N ASN A 5 -28.54 5.20 -49.18
CA ASN A 5 -27.98 6.47 -48.66
C ASN A 5 -27.28 6.22 -47.31
N VAL A 6 -25.98 5.90 -47.39
CA VAL A 6 -25.09 5.88 -46.23
C VAL A 6 -24.07 6.99 -46.44
N GLN A 7 -24.22 8.11 -45.72
CA GLN A 7 -23.23 9.17 -45.67
C GLN A 7 -22.37 9.01 -44.42
N ILE A 8 -21.06 9.01 -44.60
CA ILE A 8 -20.10 9.01 -43.49
C ILE A 8 -20.03 10.43 -42.96
N ILE A 9 -20.67 10.67 -41.80
CA ILE A 9 -20.76 12.00 -41.17
C ILE A 9 -19.51 12.32 -40.35
N ASP A 10 -18.85 11.30 -39.79
CA ASP A 10 -17.63 11.50 -39.00
C ASP A 10 -16.64 10.33 -39.19
N ARG A 11 -15.34 10.63 -39.20
CA ARG A 11 -14.27 9.65 -39.40
C ARG A 11 -13.71 9.23 -38.05
N ALA A 12 -13.47 7.92 -37.88
CA ALA A 12 -12.87 7.42 -36.66
C ALA A 12 -11.48 8.02 -36.42
N GLU A 13 -11.30 8.69 -35.28
CA GLU A 13 -9.99 9.18 -34.85
C GLU A 13 -9.20 8.09 -34.14
N ILE A 14 -7.90 8.03 -34.42
CA ILE A 14 -6.98 7.14 -33.71
C ILE A 14 -6.74 7.71 -32.30
N PRO A 15 -6.93 6.90 -31.23
CA PRO A 15 -6.73 7.38 -29.87
C PRO A 15 -5.27 7.77 -29.65
N LYS A 16 -5.03 9.04 -29.31
CA LYS A 16 -3.70 9.60 -29.04
C LYS A 16 -3.11 9.21 -27.69
N LYS A 17 -3.95 8.65 -26.80
CA LYS A 17 -3.55 8.21 -25.46
C LYS A 17 -4.17 6.86 -25.15
N ASN A 18 -3.44 6.07 -24.37
CA ASN A 18 -3.96 4.81 -23.86
C ASN A 18 -5.13 5.09 -22.92
N ILE A 19 -6.23 4.38 -23.14
CA ILE A 19 -7.43 4.48 -22.29
C ILE A 19 -7.11 3.83 -20.92
N ARG A 20 -6.43 2.69 -20.94
CA ARG A 20 -5.89 1.96 -19.78
C ARG A 20 -4.68 1.11 -20.24
N PRO A 21 -3.75 0.76 -19.33
CA PRO A 21 -3.63 1.21 -17.94
C PRO A 21 -3.11 2.64 -17.84
N ILE A 22 -3.31 3.29 -16.68
CA ILE A 22 -2.73 4.60 -16.33
C ILE A 22 -1.55 4.32 -15.38
N PRO A 23 -0.29 4.24 -15.87
CA PRO A 23 0.81 3.69 -15.10
C PRO A 23 1.11 4.47 -13.82
N VAL A 24 1.02 5.80 -13.88
CA VAL A 24 1.25 6.68 -12.72
C VAL A 24 0.28 6.36 -11.59
N LEU A 25 -1.02 6.24 -11.89
CA LEU A 25 -2.05 5.91 -10.91
C LEU A 25 -1.76 4.56 -10.24
N ASN A 26 -1.46 3.54 -11.05
CA ASN A 26 -1.21 2.20 -10.55
C ASN A 26 0.07 2.15 -9.69
N MET A 27 1.11 2.87 -10.09
CA MET A 27 2.39 2.90 -9.37
C MET A 27 2.25 3.62 -8.02
N THR A 28 1.53 4.75 -7.98
CA THR A 28 1.27 5.46 -6.73
C THR A 28 0.42 4.63 -5.79
N ALA A 29 -0.65 3.99 -6.30
CA ALA A 29 -1.49 3.10 -5.49
C ALA A 29 -0.69 1.92 -4.92
N ALA A 30 0.14 1.27 -5.74
CA ALA A 30 1.00 0.18 -5.30
C ALA A 30 2.04 0.63 -4.26
N GLY A 31 2.63 1.81 -4.44
CA GLY A 31 3.59 2.37 -3.48
C GLY A 31 2.97 2.60 -2.10
N ILE A 32 1.78 3.21 -2.05
CA ILE A 32 1.06 3.44 -0.78
C ILE A 32 0.69 2.11 -0.13
N LEU A 33 0.16 1.16 -0.92
CA LEU A 33 -0.20 -0.16 -0.42
C LEU A 33 1.01 -0.93 0.13
N GLY A 34 2.15 -0.85 -0.57
CA GLY A 34 3.40 -1.45 -0.13
C GLY A 34 3.90 -0.90 1.20
N ILE A 35 3.82 0.42 1.41
CA ILE A 35 4.20 1.05 2.69
C ILE A 35 3.29 0.57 3.83
N MET A 36 1.96 0.53 3.60
CA MET A 36 1.02 0.05 4.62
C MET A 36 1.30 -1.41 5.01
N ILE A 37 1.55 -2.27 4.02
CA ILE A 37 1.89 -3.68 4.26
C ILE A 37 3.24 -3.79 4.97
N GLY A 38 4.25 -3.02 4.56
CA GLY A 38 5.56 -3.00 5.20
C GLY A 38 5.48 -2.60 6.67
N ALA A 39 4.74 -1.53 6.98
CA ALA A 39 4.50 -1.11 8.35
C ALA A 39 3.79 -2.20 9.18
N LEU A 40 2.78 -2.85 8.60
CA LEU A 40 2.06 -3.95 9.25
C LEU A 40 2.99 -5.14 9.56
N ILE A 41 3.88 -5.50 8.61
CA ILE A 41 4.84 -6.59 8.80
C ILE A 41 5.83 -6.27 9.91
N VAL A 42 6.35 -5.04 9.96
CA VAL A 42 7.26 -4.61 11.04
C VAL A 42 6.59 -4.75 12.40
N ILE A 43 5.35 -4.27 12.53
CA ILE A 43 4.57 -4.39 13.78
C ILE A 43 4.33 -5.86 14.14
N LEU A 44 4.01 -6.70 13.15
CA LEU A 44 3.77 -8.12 13.40
C LEU A 44 5.03 -8.84 13.88
N ILE A 45 6.19 -8.55 13.27
CA ILE A 45 7.47 -9.13 13.68
C ILE A 45 7.81 -8.67 15.10
N ASP A 46 7.64 -7.39 15.41
CA ASP A 46 7.91 -6.87 16.75
C ASP A 46 6.95 -7.45 17.81
N TYR A 47 5.68 -7.68 17.46
CA TYR A 47 4.72 -8.32 18.35
C TYR A 47 5.02 -9.80 18.61
N LEU A 48 5.53 -10.51 17.62
CA LEU A 48 5.91 -11.93 17.74
C LEU A 48 7.30 -12.11 18.36
N ASP A 49 8.07 -11.04 18.52
CA ASP A 49 9.35 -11.07 19.21
C ASP A 49 9.15 -11.16 20.72
N ASN A 50 9.79 -12.15 21.34
CA ASN A 50 9.73 -12.37 22.79
C ASN A 50 10.95 -11.79 23.52
N THR A 51 11.75 -10.96 22.85
CA THR A 51 12.93 -10.33 23.44
C THR A 51 12.54 -9.12 24.29
N ILE A 52 13.11 -9.01 25.49
CA ILE A 52 12.96 -7.82 26.34
C ILE A 52 13.94 -6.76 25.85
N LYS A 53 13.42 -5.64 25.31
CA LYS A 53 14.24 -4.56 24.74
C LYS A 53 14.14 -3.27 25.55
N THR A 54 13.04 -3.08 26.25
CA THR A 54 12.70 -1.83 26.95
C THR A 54 12.44 -2.06 28.44
N PRO A 55 12.61 -1.04 29.29
CA PRO A 55 12.20 -1.09 30.70
C PRO A 55 10.70 -1.41 30.88
N GLU A 56 9.87 -0.96 29.93
CA GLU A 56 8.45 -1.25 29.89
C GLU A 56 8.18 -2.75 29.72
N ASP A 57 9.00 -3.43 28.90
CA ASP A 57 8.95 -4.89 28.73
C ASP A 57 9.23 -5.63 30.04
N ILE A 58 10.19 -5.14 30.85
CA ILE A 58 10.48 -5.72 32.18
C ILE A 58 9.25 -5.66 33.08
N THR A 59 8.59 -4.51 33.12
CA THR A 59 7.38 -4.34 33.94
C THR A 59 6.24 -5.23 33.43
N LYS A 60 6.10 -5.36 32.11
CA LYS A 60 5.05 -6.14 31.45
C LYS A 60 5.24 -7.66 31.58
N TYR A 61 6.45 -8.17 31.41
CA TYR A 61 6.74 -9.60 31.39
C TYR A 61 7.17 -10.15 32.76
N ILE A 62 7.89 -9.37 33.56
CA ILE A 62 8.46 -9.78 34.84
C ILE A 62 7.59 -9.30 36.03
N GLY A 63 6.72 -8.30 35.81
CA GLY A 63 5.79 -7.80 36.83
C GLY A 63 6.44 -6.98 37.94
N MET A 64 7.70 -6.57 37.76
CA MET A 64 8.46 -5.77 38.72
C MET A 64 8.62 -4.33 38.21
N PRO A 65 8.44 -3.33 39.09
CA PRO A 65 8.69 -1.93 38.72
C PRO A 65 10.18 -1.68 38.51
N VAL A 66 10.52 -0.93 37.46
CA VAL A 66 11.89 -0.51 37.18
C VAL A 66 12.28 0.62 38.14
N ILE A 67 13.26 0.34 39.01
CA ILE A 67 13.72 1.26 40.07
C ILE A 67 14.83 2.22 39.63
N GLY A 68 15.35 2.07 38.41
CA GLY A 68 16.37 2.94 37.83
C GLY A 68 17.00 2.33 36.57
N MET A 69 17.56 3.18 35.70
CA MET A 69 18.32 2.77 34.51
C MET A 69 19.77 3.21 34.71
N ILE A 70 20.72 2.28 34.53
CA ILE A 70 22.15 2.60 34.52
C ILE A 70 22.55 2.85 33.07
N PRO A 71 23.05 4.04 32.71
CA PRO A 71 23.49 4.37 31.36
C PRO A 71 24.81 3.68 30.97
#